data_AF-A0AA43DB40-F1
#
_entry.id   AF-A0AA43DB40-F1
#
_cell.length_a   1.000
_cell.length_b   1.000
_cell.length_c   1.000
_cell.angle_alpha   90.00
_cell.angle_beta   90.00
_cell.angle_gamma   90.00
#
_symmetry.space_group_name_H-M   'P 1'
#
loop_
_entity.id
_entity.type
_entity.pdbx_description
1 polymer ?
#
loop_
_entity_poly.entity_id
_entity_poly.type
_entity_poly.pdbx_seq_one_letter_code
_entity_poly.pdbx_strand_id
1 'polypeptide(L)'
;MNKNRSKAILLLLTLLFSFLLEACREKESASGTGGDPKVEKLKLLPGFKAEHLYSPSAHEQGSWVAMTFDHKGRMITADQYGALYRTILPPIGDTIGLKVEKLIIGSAADRNADT
;
A
#
# COMPACT_ATOMS: atom_id res chain seq x y z
N MET A 1 10.74 40.90 44.48
CA MET A 1 9.93 40.38 43.36
C MET A 1 8.52 40.98 43.44
N ASN A 2 8.05 41.70 42.41
CA ASN A 2 6.75 42.38 42.45
C ASN A 2 5.61 41.37 42.25
N LYS A 3 4.71 41.26 43.24
CA LYS A 3 3.58 40.30 43.27
C LYS A 3 2.68 40.40 42.03
N ASN A 4 2.60 41.57 41.39
CA ASN A 4 1.83 41.79 40.17
C ASN A 4 2.58 41.27 38.92
N ARG A 5 3.92 41.32 38.93
CA ARG A 5 4.75 40.73 37.88
C ARG A 5 4.69 39.19 37.90
N SER A 6 4.67 38.57 39.09
CA SER A 6 4.47 37.12 39.21
C SER A 6 3.10 36.65 38.73
N LYS A 7 2.03 37.40 39.03
CA LYS A 7 0.68 37.06 38.54
C LYS A 7 0.57 37.17 37.02
N ALA A 8 1.19 38.19 36.43
CA ALA A 8 1.23 38.37 34.98
C ALA A 8 1.99 37.24 34.28
N ILE A 9 3.12 36.79 34.84
CA ILE A 9 3.90 35.66 34.33
C ILE A 9 3.09 34.36 34.40
N LEU A 10 2.38 34.12 35.51
CA LEU A 10 1.55 32.92 35.66
C LEU A 10 0.35 32.91 34.69
N LEU A 11 -0.25 34.06 34.43
CA LEU A 11 -1.30 34.23 33.41
C LEU A 11 -0.77 33.98 31.99
N LEU A 12 0.45 34.43 31.69
CA LEU A 12 1.08 34.20 30.39
C LEU A 12 1.45 32.73 30.18
N LEU A 13 1.95 32.04 31.20
CA LEU A 13 2.30 30.62 31.13
C LEU A 13 1.06 29.73 30.94
N THR A 14 -0.06 30.07 31.59
CA THR A 14 -1.32 29.34 31.43
C THR A 14 -1.93 29.53 30.05
N LEU A 15 -1.89 30.75 29.49
CA LEU A 15 -2.31 31.01 28.11
C LEU A 15 -1.42 30.28 27.08
N LEU A 16 -0.10 30.22 27.32
CA LEU A 16 0.82 29.50 26.44
C LEU A 16 0.57 27.99 26.46
N PHE A 17 0.29 27.43 27.64
CA PHE A 17 0.02 25.99 27.80
C PHE A 17 -1.30 25.57 27.14
N SER A 18 -2.34 26.40 27.24
CA SER A 18 -3.60 26.17 26.51
C SER A 18 -3.41 26.21 24.99
N PHE A 19 -2.54 27.09 24.48
CA PHE A 19 -2.24 27.16 23.05
C PHE A 19 -1.43 25.95 22.54
N LEU A 20 -0.59 25.36 23.40
CA LEU A 20 0.18 24.16 23.11
C LEU A 20 -0.69 22.89 23.06
N LEU A 21 -1.75 22.80 23.89
CA LEU A 21 -2.70 21.69 23.80
C LEU A 21 -3.50 21.70 22.49
N GLU A 22 -3.88 22.88 22.00
CA GLU A 22 -4.66 23.01 20.76
C GLU A 22 -3.85 22.68 19.49
N ALA A 23 -2.51 22.77 19.55
CA ALA A 23 -1.61 22.44 18.45
C ALA A 23 -1.37 20.93 18.26
N CYS A 24 -1.82 20.09 19.20
CA CYS A 24 -1.75 18.63 19.13
C CYS A 24 -3.10 17.96 18.85
N ARG A 25 -4.04 18.67 18.22
CA ARG A 25 -5.10 17.97 17.47
C ARG A 25 -4.44 17.33 16.26
N GLU A 26 -4.06 16.07 16.38
CA GLU A 26 -3.92 15.20 15.21
C GLU A 26 -5.23 15.32 14.43
N LYS A 27 -5.17 16.02 13.29
CA LYS A 27 -6.18 15.88 12.26
C LYS A 27 -6.20 14.41 11.93
N GLU A 28 -7.26 13.73 12.34
CA GLU A 28 -7.67 12.46 11.75
C GLU A 28 -7.75 12.73 10.25
N SER A 29 -6.69 12.30 9.55
CA SER A 29 -6.53 12.53 8.14
C SER A 29 -7.58 11.68 7.44
N ALA A 30 -8.68 12.31 7.06
CA ALA A 30 -9.49 11.84 5.96
C ALA A 30 -8.55 11.61 4.78
N SER A 31 -8.36 10.35 4.40
CA SER A 31 -7.46 9.96 3.32
C SER A 31 -7.92 10.61 2.03
N GLY A 32 -7.13 11.54 1.52
CA GLY A 32 -7.35 12.14 0.22
C GLY A 32 -6.51 13.38 0.05
N THR A 33 -5.28 13.21 -0.45
CA THR A 33 -4.88 13.65 -1.80
C THR A 33 -3.36 13.54 -1.93
N GLY A 34 -2.96 12.60 -2.79
CA GLY A 34 -1.64 12.05 -3.01
C GLY A 34 -1.81 10.57 -3.36
N GLY A 35 -2.80 10.25 -4.20
CA GLY A 35 -3.26 8.88 -4.43
C GLY A 35 -2.33 8.16 -5.40
N ASP A 36 -2.33 6.83 -5.33
CA ASP A 36 -1.66 6.02 -6.35
C ASP A 36 -2.42 6.20 -7.69
N PRO A 37 -1.77 6.72 -8.75
CA PRO A 37 -2.41 6.96 -10.04
C PRO A 37 -3.07 5.71 -10.65
N LYS A 38 -2.67 4.51 -10.21
CA LYS A 38 -3.25 3.23 -10.65
C LYS A 38 -4.65 2.97 -10.09
N VAL A 39 -5.03 3.60 -8.98
CA VAL A 39 -6.37 3.45 -8.38
C VAL A 39 -7.24 4.70 -8.50
N GLU A 40 -6.66 5.89 -8.66
CA GLU A 40 -7.40 7.17 -8.69
C GLU A 40 -8.52 7.24 -9.72
N LYS A 41 -8.36 6.55 -10.85
CA LYS A 41 -9.34 6.57 -11.95
C LYS A 41 -10.44 5.50 -11.81
N LEU A 42 -10.37 4.63 -10.80
CA LEU A 42 -11.36 3.59 -10.58
C LEU A 42 -12.62 4.18 -9.97
N LYS A 43 -13.79 3.86 -10.55
CA LYS A 43 -15.09 4.18 -9.96
C LYS A 43 -15.51 3.04 -9.04
N LEU A 44 -15.48 3.27 -7.74
CA LEU A 44 -15.86 2.29 -6.74
C LEU A 44 -17.27 2.58 -6.21
N LEU A 45 -18.03 1.52 -5.92
CA LEU A 45 -19.32 1.64 -5.24
C LEU A 45 -19.13 1.95 -3.74
N PRO A 46 -20.15 2.50 -3.06
CA PRO A 46 -20.08 2.70 -1.61
C PRO A 46 -19.72 1.40 -0.87
N GLY A 47 -18.76 1.49 0.06
CA GLY A 47 -18.27 0.34 0.83
C GLY A 47 -17.16 -0.48 0.17
N PHE A 48 -16.77 -0.17 -1.08
CA PHE A 48 -15.64 -0.83 -1.75
C PHE A 48 -14.34 -0.01 -1.65
N LYS A 49 -13.21 -0.71 -1.53
CA LYS A 49 -11.86 -0.14 -1.54
C LYS A 49 -11.01 -0.89 -2.58
N ALA A 50 -10.12 -0.17 -3.26
CA ALA A 50 -9.12 -0.74 -4.15
C ALA A 50 -7.72 -0.34 -3.69
N GLU A 51 -6.79 -1.28 -3.79
CA GLU A 51 -5.38 -1.10 -3.43
C GLU A 51 -4.53 -1.61 -4.60
N HIS A 52 -3.54 -0.81 -5.01
CA HIS A 52 -2.58 -1.27 -6.00
C HIS A 52 -1.44 -2.00 -5.28
N LEU A 53 -1.35 -3.31 -5.50
CA LEU A 53 -0.32 -4.15 -4.89
C LEU A 53 0.90 -4.30 -5.79
N TYR A 54 0.70 -4.47 -7.10
CA TYR A 54 1.78 -4.86 -8.00
C TYR A 54 1.51 -4.47 -9.45
N SER A 55 2.57 -4.09 -10.17
CA SER A 55 2.55 -3.82 -11.61
C SER A 55 3.55 -4.74 -12.34
N PRO A 56 3.11 -5.86 -12.95
CA PRO A 56 4.02 -6.83 -13.59
C PRO A 56 4.95 -6.22 -14.65
N SER A 57 4.46 -5.24 -15.41
CA SER A 57 5.25 -4.56 -16.43
C SER A 57 6.43 -3.76 -15.86
N ALA A 58 6.34 -3.29 -14.61
CA ALA A 58 7.44 -2.61 -13.93
C ALA A 58 8.59 -3.57 -13.55
N HIS A 59 8.36 -4.88 -13.65
CA HIS A 59 9.31 -5.94 -13.32
C HIS A 59 9.67 -6.82 -14.52
N GLU A 60 9.37 -6.37 -15.75
CA GLU A 60 9.65 -7.10 -16.99
C GLU A 60 8.95 -8.48 -17.05
N GLN A 61 7.80 -8.62 -16.39
CA GLN A 61 7.04 -9.88 -16.29
C GLN A 61 5.87 -9.95 -17.30
N GLY A 62 5.92 -9.15 -18.36
CA GLY A 62 4.86 -9.04 -19.35
C GLY A 62 3.52 -8.56 -18.76
N SER A 63 2.43 -8.80 -19.49
CA SER A 63 1.06 -8.59 -19.00
C SER A 63 0.53 -9.91 -18.47
N TRP A 64 0.05 -9.90 -17.23
CA TRP A 64 -0.63 -11.05 -16.65
C TRP A 64 -2.04 -11.17 -17.21
N VAL A 65 -2.37 -12.34 -17.75
CA VAL A 65 -3.63 -12.62 -18.46
C VAL A 65 -4.51 -13.65 -17.76
N ALA A 66 -3.95 -14.42 -16.82
CA ALA A 66 -4.69 -15.37 -16.00
C ALA A 66 -4.19 -15.37 -14.55
N MET A 67 -5.09 -15.67 -13.62
CA MET A 67 -4.79 -15.80 -12.20
C MET A 67 -5.69 -16.83 -11.51
N THR A 68 -5.17 -17.50 -10.48
CA THR A 68 -5.93 -18.40 -9.60
C THR A 68 -5.26 -18.49 -8.23
N PHE A 69 -5.95 -18.99 -7.22
CA PHE A 69 -5.34 -19.31 -5.93
C PHE A 69 -4.96 -20.79 -5.83
N ASP A 70 -3.84 -21.07 -5.18
CA ASP A 70 -3.47 -22.43 -4.78
C ASP A 70 -4.08 -22.80 -3.42
N HIS A 71 -3.93 -24.07 -3.03
CA HIS A 71 -4.44 -24.60 -1.76
C HIS A 71 -3.80 -24.00 -0.49
N LYS A 72 -2.78 -23.14 -0.64
CA LYS A 72 -2.10 -22.42 0.45
C LYS A 72 -2.48 -20.93 0.48
N GLY A 73 -3.44 -20.51 -0.34
CA GLY A 73 -3.89 -19.12 -0.42
C GLY A 73 -2.89 -18.20 -1.15
N ARG A 74 -1.92 -18.75 -1.89
CA ARG A 74 -1.03 -17.96 -2.74
C ARG A 74 -1.65 -17.81 -4.11
N MET A 75 -1.45 -16.68 -4.76
CA MET A 75 -1.95 -16.44 -6.11
C MET A 75 -0.93 -16.96 -7.13
N ILE A 76 -1.39 -17.73 -8.11
CA ILE A 76 -0.61 -18.12 -9.29
C ILE A 76 -1.09 -17.26 -10.45
N THR A 77 -0.17 -16.66 -11.18
CA THR A 77 -0.47 -15.83 -12.35
C THR A 77 0.30 -16.30 -13.56
N ALA A 78 -0.26 -16.07 -14.74
CA ALA A 78 0.38 -16.37 -16.02
C ALA A 78 0.53 -15.08 -16.84
N ASP A 79 1.70 -14.87 -17.43
CA ASP A 79 1.87 -13.83 -18.44
C ASP A 79 1.37 -14.27 -19.82
N GLN A 80 1.23 -13.30 -20.71
CA GLN A 80 0.80 -13.48 -22.10
C GLN A 80 1.65 -14.45 -22.94
N TYR A 81 2.85 -14.83 -22.46
CA TYR A 81 3.78 -15.74 -23.15
C TYR A 81 3.91 -17.10 -22.45
N GLY A 82 3.11 -17.34 -21.40
CA GLY A 82 3.05 -18.63 -20.71
C GLY A 82 3.99 -18.77 -19.51
N ALA A 83 4.73 -17.73 -19.12
CA ALA A 83 5.49 -17.80 -17.87
C ALA A 83 4.54 -17.75 -16.66
N LEU A 84 4.80 -18.58 -15.66
CA LEU A 84 4.04 -18.61 -14.42
C LEU A 84 4.78 -17.90 -13.28
N TYR A 85 4.03 -17.18 -12.47
CA TYR A 85 4.51 -16.54 -11.26
C TYR A 85 3.67 -17.00 -10.07
N ARG A 86 4.31 -17.11 -8.91
CA ARG A 86 3.63 -17.28 -7.63
C ARG A 86 3.76 -16.00 -6.83
N THR A 87 2.62 -15.54 -6.35
CA THR A 87 2.47 -14.32 -5.58
C THR A 87 1.93 -14.64 -4.19
N ILE A 88 2.67 -14.24 -3.16
CA ILE A 88 2.19 -14.24 -1.77
C ILE A 88 1.59 -12.86 -1.54
N LEU A 89 0.29 -12.81 -1.21
CA LEU A 89 -0.42 -11.57 -0.95
C LEU A 89 -0.22 -11.13 0.52
N PRO A 90 -0.10 -9.82 0.78
CA PRO A 90 -0.13 -9.28 2.13
C PRO A 90 -1.55 -9.32 2.73
N PRO A 91 -1.69 -9.10 4.05
CA PRO A 91 -2.98 -8.80 4.66
C PRO A 91 -3.66 -7.60 4.01
N ILE A 92 -5.00 -7.57 4.06
CA ILE A 92 -5.81 -6.46 3.52
C ILE A 92 -5.40 -5.15 4.21
N GLY A 93 -5.17 -4.09 3.44
CA GLY A 93 -4.74 -2.79 3.96
C GLY A 93 -3.24 -2.65 4.15
N ASP A 94 -2.46 -3.69 3.84
CA ASP A 94 -1.00 -3.67 3.87
C ASP A 94 -0.43 -3.98 2.49
N THR A 95 0.73 -3.40 2.18
CA THR A 95 1.51 -3.71 0.98
C THR A 95 2.82 -4.42 1.33
N ILE A 96 3.19 -4.43 2.62
CA ILE A 96 4.38 -5.08 3.14
C ILE A 96 4.17 -6.60 3.13
N GLY A 97 5.11 -7.32 2.52
CA GLY A 97 5.07 -8.78 2.47
C GLY A 97 4.54 -9.36 1.16
N LEU A 98 4.15 -8.53 0.19
CA LEU A 98 3.96 -8.98 -1.18
C LEU A 98 5.27 -9.57 -1.72
N LYS A 99 5.22 -10.81 -2.20
CA LYS A 99 6.37 -11.49 -2.84
C LYS A 99 5.93 -12.11 -4.14
N VAL A 100 6.72 -11.91 -5.19
CA VAL A 100 6.49 -12.52 -6.51
C VAL A 100 7.72 -13.34 -6.88
N GLU A 101 7.52 -14.63 -7.18
CA GLU A 101 8.56 -15.53 -7.66
C GLU A 101 8.17 -16.13 -9.01
N LYS A 102 9.11 -16.21 -9.95
CA LYS A 102 8.89 -16.92 -11.21
C LYS A 102 8.96 -18.43 -10.96
N LEU A 103 7.96 -19.17 -11.44
CA LEU A 103 7.93 -20.62 -11.35
C LEU A 103 8.61 -21.24 -12.56
N ILE A 104 9.51 -22.19 -12.31
CA ILE A 104 10.11 -23.03 -13.34
C ILE A 104 9.27 -24.30 -13.42
N ILE A 105 8.53 -24.45 -14.53
CA ILE A 105 7.73 -25.63 -14.83
C ILE A 105 8.38 -26.36 -15.99
N GLY A 106 8.63 -27.67 -15.83
CA GLY A 106 9.37 -28.46 -16.81
C GLY A 106 10.90 -28.32 -16.71
N SER A 107 11.62 -29.02 -17.59
CA SER A 107 13.07 -28.93 -17.69
C SER A 107 13.50 -27.75 -18.58
N ALA A 108 14.77 -27.37 -18.54
CA ALA A 108 15.31 -26.37 -19.48
C ALA A 108 15.24 -26.84 -20.94
N ALA A 109 15.20 -28.15 -21.21
CA ALA A 109 15.10 -28.70 -22.56
C ALA A 109 13.73 -28.47 -23.19
N ASP A 110 12.66 -28.42 -22.37
CA ASP A 110 11.29 -28.28 -22.85
C ASP A 110 10.96 -26.85 -23.31
N ARG A 111 11.82 -25.87 -22.98
CA ARG A 111 11.63 -24.45 -23.31
C ARG A 111 12.03 -24.07 -24.74
N ASN A 112 12.81 -24.91 -25.42
CA ASN A 112 13.30 -24.64 -26.78
C ASN A 112 12.54 -25.42 -27.87
N ALA A 113 11.53 -26.21 -27.50
CA ALA A 113 10.79 -27.04 -28.45
C ALA A 113 9.71 -26.27 -29.26
N ASP A 114 9.43 -25.02 -28.90
CA ASP A 114 8.38 -24.18 -29.52
C ASP A 114 8.94 -22.90 -30.18
N THR A 115 10.22 -22.86 -30.52
CA THR A 115 10.82 -21.89 -31.48
C THR A 115 11.32 -22.61 -32.72
#